data_AF-A0A2P7MV00-F1
#
_entry.id   AF-A0A2P7MV00-F1
#
_cell.length_a   1.000
_cell.length_b   1.000
_cell.length_c   1.000
_cell.angle_alpha   90.00
_cell.angle_beta   90.00
_cell.angle_gamma   90.00
#
_symmetry.space_group_name_H-M   'P 1'
#
loop_
_entity.id
_entity.type
_entity.pdbx_description
1 polymer ?
#
loop_
_entity_poly.entity_id
_entity_poly.type
_entity_poly.pdbx_seq_one_letter_code
_entity_poly.pdbx_strand_id
1 'polypeptide(L)'
;MSLTPSQQGRLTNQLQQLNELATELEGQPEDLLTLLRQLEQLHRSVQDGPFRGSLPADRSQLFSLLQSVERSGGWPYIPRLQLRTFMDLLQHEAAADETLPAEDTLVA
;
A
#
# COMPACT_ATOMS: atom_id res chain seq x y z
N MET A 1 5.13 -19.80 -4.48
CA MET A 1 3.89 -20.48 -4.05
C MET A 1 2.78 -20.04 -4.98
N SER A 2 1.95 -20.97 -5.47
CA SER A 2 0.93 -20.68 -6.47
C SER A 2 -0.45 -21.07 -5.96
N LEU A 3 -1.49 -20.37 -6.43
CA LEU A 3 -2.88 -20.73 -6.19
C LEU A 3 -3.17 -22.12 -6.78
N THR A 4 -4.02 -22.90 -6.13
CA THR A 4 -4.56 -24.13 -6.72
C THR A 4 -5.42 -23.80 -7.96
N PRO A 5 -5.61 -24.74 -8.90
CA PRO A 5 -6.40 -24.49 -10.11
C PRO A 5 -7.83 -23.98 -9.84
N SER A 6 -8.48 -24.50 -8.80
CA SER A 6 -9.82 -24.04 -8.39
C SER A 6 -9.81 -22.64 -7.78
N GLN A 7 -8.78 -22.29 -6.99
CA GLN A 7 -8.59 -20.94 -6.48
C GLN A 7 -8.30 -19.96 -7.62
N GLN A 8 -7.44 -20.35 -8.56
CA GLN A 8 -7.12 -19.54 -9.74
C GLN A 8 -8.36 -19.26 -10.59
N GLY A 9 -9.17 -20.29 -10.88
CA GLY A 9 -10.40 -20.13 -11.65
C GLY A 9 -11.41 -19.18 -10.99
N ARG A 10 -11.58 -19.29 -9.66
CA ARG A 10 -12.44 -18.36 -8.90
C ARG A 10 -11.92 -16.92 -8.97
N LEU A 11 -10.62 -16.71 -8.74
CA LEU A 11 -10.02 -15.38 -8.81
C LEU A 11 -10.18 -14.76 -10.21
N THR A 12 -9.90 -15.53 -11.27
CA THR A 12 -10.07 -15.07 -12.64
C THR A 12 -11.51 -14.66 -12.94
N ASN A 13 -12.51 -15.42 -12.47
CA ASN A 13 -13.92 -15.07 -12.66
C ASN A 13 -14.30 -13.77 -11.92
N GLN A 14 -13.85 -13.59 -10.69
CA GLN A 14 -14.11 -12.36 -9.92
C GLN A 14 -13.47 -11.14 -10.57
N LEU A 15 -12.24 -11.26 -11.05
CA LEU A 15 -11.54 -10.17 -11.75
C LEU A 15 -12.24 -9.81 -13.06
N GLN A 16 -12.74 -10.80 -13.81
CA GLN A 16 -13.51 -10.57 -15.03
C GLN A 16 -14.79 -9.77 -14.75
N GLN A 17 -15.55 -10.15 -13.72
CA GLN A 17 -16.77 -9.44 -13.33
C GLN A 17 -16.52 -7.99 -12.91
N LEU A 18 -15.42 -7.73 -12.18
CA LEU A 18 -15.02 -6.38 -11.81
C LEU A 18 -14.67 -5.52 -13.04
N ASN A 19 -14.07 -6.14 -14.06
CA ASN A 19 -13.70 -5.45 -15.30
C ASN A 19 -14.92 -5.15 -16.18
N GLU A 20 -15.87 -6.09 -16.23
CA GLU A 20 -17.18 -5.87 -16.88
C GLU A 20 -17.92 -4.70 -16.22
N LEU A 21 -17.99 -4.69 -14.88
CA LEU A 21 -18.58 -3.57 -14.14
C LEU A 21 -17.86 -2.24 -14.41
N ALA A 22 -16.53 -2.22 -14.48
CA ALA A 22 -15.78 -1.01 -14.82
C ALA A 22 -16.11 -0.52 -16.25
N THR A 23 -16.36 -1.44 -17.19
CA THR A 23 -16.77 -1.13 -18.56
C THR A 23 -18.18 -0.55 -18.60
N GLU A 24 -19.11 -1.10 -17.81
CA GLU A 24 -20.48 -0.57 -17.69
C GLU A 24 -20.53 0.86 -17.11
N LEU A 25 -19.56 1.20 -16.25
CA LEU A 25 -19.42 2.52 -15.63
C LEU A 25 -18.62 3.51 -16.49
N GLU A 26 -18.26 3.18 -17.72
CA GLU A 26 -17.51 4.07 -18.61
C GLU A 26 -18.26 5.41 -18.82
N GLY A 27 -17.54 6.52 -18.72
CA GLY A 27 -18.11 7.86 -18.78
C GLY A 27 -18.80 8.34 -17.49
N GLN A 28 -18.83 7.53 -16.43
CA GLN A 28 -19.43 7.85 -15.13
C GLN A 28 -18.33 7.99 -14.05
N PRO A 29 -17.65 9.14 -13.96
CA PRO A 29 -16.44 9.30 -13.14
C PRO A 29 -16.67 9.11 -11.63
N GLU A 30 -17.85 9.50 -11.11
CA GLU A 30 -18.17 9.34 -9.68
C GLU A 30 -18.41 7.86 -9.31
N ASP A 31 -19.04 7.10 -10.19
CA ASP A 31 -19.29 5.66 -9.99
C ASP A 31 -18.00 4.86 -10.14
N LEU A 32 -17.16 5.20 -11.13
CA LEU A 32 -15.81 4.64 -11.25
C LEU A 32 -14.96 4.92 -10.00
N LEU A 33 -15.04 6.14 -9.46
CA LEU A 33 -14.36 6.49 -8.21
C LEU A 33 -14.89 5.66 -7.02
N THR A 34 -16.18 5.38 -6.99
CA THR A 34 -16.80 4.52 -5.99
C THR A 34 -16.28 3.09 -6.09
N LEU A 35 -16.23 2.52 -7.30
CA LEU A 35 -15.64 1.20 -7.57
C LEU A 35 -14.18 1.13 -7.10
N LEU A 36 -13.36 2.12 -7.47
CA LEU A 36 -11.95 2.19 -7.07
C LEU A 36 -11.77 2.25 -5.54
N ARG A 37 -12.61 2.99 -4.82
CA ARG A 37 -12.57 3.04 -3.35
C ARG A 37 -12.88 1.69 -2.71
N GLN A 38 -13.83 0.94 -3.26
CA GLN A 38 -14.16 -0.41 -2.76
C GLN A 38 -13.00 -1.39 -3.00
N LEU A 39 -12.36 -1.33 -4.17
CA LEU A 39 -11.19 -2.16 -4.48
C LEU A 39 -10.01 -1.86 -3.56
N GLU A 40 -9.76 -0.59 -3.27
CA GLU A 40 -8.73 -0.17 -2.30
C GLU A 40 -9.04 -0.69 -0.89
N GLN A 41 -10.30 -0.64 -0.45
CA GLN A 41 -10.70 -1.18 0.84
C GLN A 41 -10.48 -2.70 0.93
N LEU A 42 -10.84 -3.44 -0.13
CA LEU A 42 -10.56 -4.87 -0.23
C LEU A 42 -9.06 -5.15 -0.16
N HIS A 43 -8.26 -4.41 -0.93
CA HIS A 43 -6.81 -4.52 -0.92
C HIS A 43 -6.23 -4.33 0.50
N ARG A 44 -6.62 -3.25 1.19
CA ARG A 44 -6.19 -2.99 2.58
C ARG A 44 -6.61 -4.10 3.53
N SER A 45 -7.84 -4.61 3.40
CA SER A 45 -8.31 -5.72 4.25
C SER A 45 -7.46 -6.98 4.08
N VAL A 46 -7.05 -7.30 2.84
CA VAL A 46 -6.17 -8.46 2.57
C VAL A 46 -4.77 -8.19 3.12
N GLN A 47 -4.24 -6.98 2.94
CA GLN A 47 -2.94 -6.59 3.44
C GLN A 47 -2.87 -6.65 4.97
N ASP A 48 -3.81 -6.00 5.67
CA ASP A 48 -3.78 -5.86 7.12
C ASP A 48 -4.21 -7.12 7.87
N GLY A 49 -5.05 -7.95 7.26
CA GLY A 49 -5.47 -9.22 7.85
C GLY A 49 -4.56 -10.38 7.45
N PRO A 50 -4.96 -11.18 6.45
CA PRO A 50 -4.31 -12.45 6.13
C PRO A 50 -2.84 -12.29 5.71
N PHE A 51 -2.47 -11.23 4.97
CA PHE A 51 -1.08 -11.04 4.56
C PHE A 51 -0.18 -10.72 5.77
N ARG A 52 -0.50 -9.69 6.56
CA ARG A 52 0.25 -9.37 7.80
C ARG A 52 0.28 -10.52 8.80
N GLY A 53 -0.85 -11.21 8.98
CA GLY A 53 -0.92 -12.39 9.86
C GLY A 53 -0.09 -13.57 9.37
N SER A 54 0.25 -13.62 8.08
CA SER A 54 1.11 -14.65 7.49
C SER A 54 2.60 -14.28 7.47
N LEU A 55 2.98 -13.07 7.90
CA LEU A 55 4.37 -12.65 7.88
C LEU A 55 5.20 -13.45 8.90
N PRO A 56 6.42 -13.90 8.52
CA PRO A 56 7.30 -14.57 9.46
C PRO A 56 7.68 -13.65 10.63
N ALA A 57 7.59 -14.17 11.86
CA ALA A 57 8.08 -13.47 13.05
C ALA A 57 9.62 -13.42 13.08
N ASP A 58 10.28 -14.38 12.44
CA ASP A 58 11.74 -14.41 12.31
C ASP A 58 12.23 -13.40 11.24
N ARG A 59 13.19 -12.57 11.64
CA ARG A 59 13.72 -11.48 10.80
C ARG A 59 14.40 -11.99 9.52
N SER A 60 15.06 -13.15 9.57
CA SER A 60 15.77 -13.70 8.41
C SER A 60 14.80 -14.28 7.37
N GLN A 61 13.73 -14.91 7.83
CA GLN A 61 12.64 -15.41 6.99
C GLN A 61 11.83 -14.26 6.40
N LEU A 62 11.57 -13.22 7.19
CA LEU A 62 10.94 -12.00 6.70
C LEU A 62 11.80 -11.36 5.60
N PHE A 63 13.10 -11.17 5.83
CA PHE A 63 14.01 -10.61 4.83
C PHE A 63 14.03 -11.45 3.53
N SER A 64 14.04 -12.77 3.65
CA SER A 64 13.99 -13.69 2.49
C SER A 64 12.67 -13.58 1.72
N LEU A 65 11.54 -13.43 2.43
CA LEU A 65 10.23 -13.17 1.84
C LEU A 65 10.23 -11.82 1.10
N LEU A 66 10.69 -10.74 1.74
CA LEU A 66 10.77 -9.40 1.15
C LEU A 66 11.61 -9.41 -0.14
N GLN A 67 12.78 -10.04 -0.11
CA GLN A 67 13.65 -10.13 -1.27
C GLN A 67 13.05 -10.97 -2.40
N SER A 68 12.21 -11.97 -2.08
CA SER A 68 11.48 -12.74 -3.09
C SER A 68 10.37 -11.91 -3.75
N VAL A 69 9.65 -11.10 -2.97
CA VAL A 69 8.58 -10.20 -3.41
C VAL A 69 9.13 -9.10 -4.31
N GLU A 70 10.27 -8.51 -3.94
CA GLU A 70 10.98 -7.52 -4.78
C GLU A 70 11.41 -8.09 -6.13
N ARG A 71 11.94 -9.31 -6.18
CA ARG A 71 12.37 -9.97 -7.43
C ARG A 71 11.21 -10.36 -8.34
N SER A 72 10.03 -10.63 -7.80
CA SER A 72 8.85 -11.06 -8.58
C SER A 72 8.01 -9.92 -9.17
N GLY A 73 8.38 -8.65 -8.94
CA GLY A 73 7.67 -7.50 -9.52
C GLY A 73 7.07 -6.50 -8.52
N GLY A 74 7.52 -6.51 -7.27
CA GLY A 74 7.26 -5.44 -6.30
C GLY A 74 6.10 -5.71 -5.33
N TRP A 75 6.04 -4.87 -4.29
CA TRP A 75 5.00 -4.86 -3.26
C TRP A 75 3.60 -4.76 -3.88
N PRO A 76 2.54 -5.35 -3.27
CA PRO A 76 1.16 -5.11 -3.71
C PRO A 76 0.94 -3.62 -3.95
N TYR A 77 0.65 -3.28 -5.21
CA TYR A 77 0.64 -1.92 -5.71
C TYR A 77 -0.58 -1.19 -5.16
N ILE A 78 -0.40 -0.43 -4.09
CA ILE A 78 -1.38 0.58 -3.65
C ILE A 78 -1.24 1.76 -4.60
N PRO A 79 -2.27 2.13 -5.38
CA PRO A 79 -2.26 3.35 -6.14
C PRO A 79 -2.15 4.53 -5.15
N ARG A 80 -0.98 5.17 -5.08
CA ARG A 80 -0.87 6.46 -4.39
C ARG A 80 -1.02 7.59 -5.38
N LEU A 81 -2.07 8.38 -5.13
CA LEU A 81 -2.00 9.83 -5.21
C LEU A 81 -0.61 10.31 -4.77
N GLN A 82 0.04 11.00 -5.70
CA GLN A 82 1.36 11.62 -5.69
C GLN A 82 2.20 11.52 -4.40
N LEU A 83 3.36 10.85 -4.53
CA LEU A 83 4.51 10.79 -3.60
C LEU A 83 4.85 12.13 -2.88
N ARG A 84 4.43 13.26 -3.44
CA ARG A 84 4.59 14.62 -2.90
C ARG A 84 4.03 14.78 -1.49
N THR A 85 2.82 14.26 -1.24
CA THR A 85 2.16 14.37 0.08
C THR A 85 2.94 13.68 1.20
N PHE A 86 3.73 12.64 0.87
CA PHE A 86 4.57 11.93 1.84
C PHE A 86 5.92 12.63 2.06
N MET A 87 6.48 13.28 1.04
CA MET A 87 7.70 14.08 1.18
C MET A 87 7.47 15.32 2.04
N ASP A 88 6.30 15.96 1.93
CA ASP A 88 5.96 17.17 2.69
C ASP A 88 5.87 16.91 4.21
N LEU A 89 5.46 15.69 4.60
CA LEU A 89 5.40 15.25 6.00
C LEU A 89 6.79 14.98 6.59
N LEU A 90 7.70 14.35 5.83
CA LEU A 90 9.07 14.08 6.27
C LEU A 90 9.91 15.36 6.42
N GLN A 91 9.64 16.39 5.60
CA GLN A 91 10.28 17.69 5.72
C GLN A 91 9.79 18.49 6.95
N HIS A 92 8.54 18.27 7.39
CA HIS A 92 8.00 18.90 8.60
C HIS A 92 8.58 18.34 9.89
N GLU A 93 8.87 17.03 9.97
CA GLU A 93 9.52 16.43 11.16
C GLU A 93 11.00 16.84 11.29
N ALA A 94 11.74 16.97 10.18
CA ALA A 94 13.12 17.42 10.21
C ALA A 94 13.29 18.88 10.67
N ALA A 95 12.31 19.75 10.38
CA ALA A 95 12.33 21.15 10.79
C ALA A 95 11.93 21.37 12.27
N ALA A 96 11.21 20.43 12.87
CA ALA A 96 10.79 20.53 14.27
C ALA A 96 11.91 20.17 15.27
N ASP A 97 12.95 19.44 14.84
CA ASP A 97 14.07 19.01 15.69
C ASP A 97 15.26 20.01 15.70
N GLU A 98 15.29 20.99 14.78
CA GLU A 98 16.36 22.01 14.70
C GLU A 98 16.06 23.31 15.46
N THR A 99 14.95 23.42 16.20
CA THR A 99 14.66 24.64 16.98
C THR A 99 14.92 24.43 18.47
N LEU A 100 16.18 24.19 18.84
CA LEU A 100 16.68 24.55 20.17
C LEU A 100 17.19 26.00 20.09
N PRO A 101 16.68 26.94 20.91
CA PRO A 101 17.22 28.29 20.89
C PRO A 101 18.63 28.26 21.46
N ALA A 102 19.57 28.88 20.73
CA ALA A 102 20.84 29.28 21.30
C ALA A 102 20.57 30.31 22.40
N GLU A 103 20.73 29.91 23.66
CA GLU A 103 20.82 30.89 24.75
C GLU A 103 22.26 31.34 24.92
N ASP A 104 22.42 32.60 24.55
CA ASP A 104 23.59 33.46 24.66
C ASP A 104 24.00 33.66 26.13
N THR A 105 25.30 33.53 26.39
CA THR A 105 26.13 34.24 27.39
C THR A 105 25.46 34.80 28.66
N LEU A 106 25.94 34.37 29.84
CA LEU A 106 26.18 35.34 30.93
C LEU A 106 27.40 34.99 31.80
N VAL A 107 28.28 35.98 31.87
CA VAL A 107 29.47 36.13 32.71
C VAL A 107 29.11 36.15 34.20
N ALA A 108 29.89 35.45 35.02
CA ALA A 108 30.17 35.82 36.42
C ALA A 108 31.56 35.29 36.83
#